data_AF-C0Z4G8-F1
#
_entry.id   AF-C0Z4G8-F1
#
_cell.length_a   1.000
_cell.length_b   1.000
_cell.length_c   1.000
_cell.angle_alpha   90.00
_cell.angle_beta   90.00
_cell.angle_gamma   90.00
#
_symmetry.space_group_name_H-M   'P 1'
#
loop_
_entity.id
_entity.type
_entity.pdbx_description
1 polymer ?
#
loop_
_entity_poly.entity_id
_entity_poly.type
_entity_poly.pdbx_seq_one_letter_code
_entity_poly.pdbx_strand_id
1 'polypeptide(L)'
;MLVNLFNREIIGHSAGRNMDAALISRTFAAVQGNLRQIEWFHTDRGSEFKNQKMDELLETFEIGRLLSMKGCPYDNAVAEATYKVMKTEFVNQMNFQSLRHLELELYDYVN
;
A
#
# COMPACT_ATOMS: atom_id res chain seq x y z
N MET A 1 0.41 -2.26 -0.26
CA MET A 1 0.04 -2.12 1.16
C MET A 1 -0.13 -0.64 1.46
N LEU A 2 -0.99 -0.29 2.40
CA LEU A 2 -1.17 1.03 2.99
C LEU A 2 -0.71 0.95 4.45
N VAL A 3 0.14 1.88 4.87
CA VAL A 3 0.70 1.92 6.22
C VAL A 3 0.29 3.22 6.89
N ASN A 4 -0.25 3.13 8.09
CA ASN A 4 -0.51 4.29 8.92
C ASN A 4 0.80 4.78 9.55
N LEU A 5 1.20 6.01 9.24
CA LEU A 5 2.48 6.57 9.71
C LEU A 5 2.51 6.83 11.23
N PHE A 6 1.37 7.00 11.88
CA PHE A 6 1.29 7.29 13.31
C PHE A 6 1.61 6.07 14.17
N ASN A 7 0.95 4.93 13.89
CA ASN A 7 1.07 3.70 14.66
C ASN A 7 1.87 2.59 13.93
N ARG A 8 2.32 2.83 12.69
CA ARG A 8 3.05 1.89 11.83
C ARG A 8 2.28 0.63 11.44
N GLU A 9 0.96 0.65 11.58
CA GLU A 9 0.08 -0.46 11.25
C GLU A 9 -0.17 -0.57 9.74
N ILE A 10 -0.25 -1.79 9.22
CA ILE A 10 -0.71 -2.04 7.85
C ILE A 10 -2.23 -1.97 7.86
N ILE A 11 -2.79 -0.86 7.38
CA ILE A 11 -4.24 -0.61 7.38
C ILE A 11 -4.93 -1.16 6.14
N GLY A 12 -4.19 -1.53 5.09
CA GLY A 12 -4.75 -2.11 3.87
C GLY A 12 -3.71 -2.88 3.07
N HIS A 13 -4.09 -4.02 2.51
CA HIS A 13 -3.18 -4.87 1.75
C HIS A 13 -3.90 -5.57 0.58
N SER A 14 -3.14 -5.85 -0.48
CA SER A 14 -3.57 -6.69 -1.59
C SER A 14 -2.30 -7.21 -2.27
N ALA A 15 -2.38 -8.42 -2.83
CA ALA A 15 -1.39 -8.94 -3.76
C ALA A 15 -1.94 -8.94 -5.19
N GLY A 16 -1.04 -8.99 -6.16
CA GLY A 16 -1.38 -8.98 -7.58
C GLY A 16 -0.15 -9.23 -8.43
N ARG A 17 -0.36 -9.69 -9.66
CA ARG A 17 0.73 -10.03 -10.58
C ARG A 17 1.50 -8.80 -11.06
N ASN A 18 0.80 -7.67 -11.19
CA ASN A 18 1.35 -6.41 -11.67
C ASN A 18 1.02 -5.29 -10.67
N MET A 19 1.91 -4.31 -10.55
CA MET A 19 1.64 -3.06 -9.85
C MET A 19 0.79 -2.17 -10.75
N ASP A 20 -0.54 -2.34 -10.68
CA ASP A 20 -1.51 -1.59 -11.48
C ASP A 20 -2.54 -0.84 -10.61
N ALA A 21 -3.31 0.03 -11.26
CA ALA A 21 -4.35 0.81 -10.59
C ALA A 21 -5.38 -0.07 -9.87
N ALA A 22 -5.69 -1.25 -10.42
CA ALA A 22 -6.66 -2.16 -9.81
C ALA A 22 -6.13 -2.75 -8.50
N LEU A 23 -4.84 -3.06 -8.43
CA LEU A 23 -4.18 -3.50 -7.21
C LEU A 23 -4.23 -2.41 -6.13
N ILE A 24 -4.01 -1.15 -6.51
CA ILE A 24 -4.10 -0.02 -5.58
C ILE A 24 -5.54 0.11 -5.07
N SER A 25 -6.55 0.12 -5.95
CA SER A 25 -7.96 0.19 -5.55
C SER A 25 -8.37 -0.95 -4.61
N ARG A 26 -7.91 -2.18 -4.86
CA ARG A 26 -8.14 -3.31 -3.93
C ARG A 26 -7.50 -3.09 -2.57
N THR A 27 -6.31 -2.48 -2.54
CA THR A 27 -5.61 -2.16 -1.28
C THR A 27 -6.39 -1.13 -0.45
N PHE A 28 -6.98 -0.11 -1.08
CA PHE A 28 -7.87 0.83 -0.39
C PHE A 28 -9.18 0.17 0.05
N ALA A 29 -9.76 -0.71 -0.76
CA ALA A 29 -10.96 -1.45 -0.40
C ALA A 29 -10.75 -2.41 0.79
N ALA A 30 -9.51 -2.83 1.04
CA ALA A 30 -9.15 -3.67 2.19
C ALA A 30 -9.04 -2.88 3.51
N VAL A 31 -9.12 -1.54 3.48
CA VAL A 31 -9.02 -0.73 4.70
C VAL A 31 -10.23 -0.95 5.60
N GLN A 32 -9.96 -1.36 6.84
CA GLN A 32 -10.98 -1.50 7.87
C GLN A 32 -11.36 -0.10 8.38
N GLY A 33 -12.53 0.39 7.98
CA GLY A 33 -13.05 1.68 8.41
C GLY A 33 -13.47 2.59 7.26
N ASN A 34 -13.75 3.85 7.57
CA ASN A 34 -14.17 4.82 6.57
C ASN A 34 -12.94 5.46 5.91
N LEU A 35 -12.77 5.24 4.61
CA LEU A 35 -11.68 5.86 3.83
C LEU A 35 -11.65 7.38 3.91
N ARG A 36 -12.79 8.04 4.16
CA ARG A 36 -12.86 9.50 4.37
C ARG A 36 -12.18 9.97 5.65
N GLN A 37 -11.77 9.07 6.54
CA GLN A 37 -10.94 9.39 7.72
C GLN A 37 -9.45 9.49 7.36
N ILE A 38 -9.05 9.06 6.16
CA ILE A 38 -7.68 9.22 5.67
C ILE A 38 -7.58 10.62 5.04
N GLU A 39 -6.91 11.55 5.72
CA GLU A 39 -6.76 12.91 5.19
C GLU A 39 -5.71 13.01 4.08
N TRP A 40 -4.61 12.25 4.21
CA TRP A 40 -3.47 12.36 3.31
C TRP A 40 -2.93 10.98 2.91
N PHE A 41 -2.87 10.75 1.60
CA PHE A 41 -2.17 9.64 1.01
C PHE A 41 -0.78 10.09 0.55
N HIS A 42 0.26 9.57 1.21
CA HIS A 42 1.64 9.81 0.83
C HIS A 42 2.13 8.73 -0.14
N THR A 43 2.71 9.14 -1.26
CA THR A 43 3.26 8.23 -2.26
C THR A 43 4.49 8.80 -2.92
N ASP A 44 5.37 7.92 -3.41
CA ASP A 44 6.43 8.33 -4.29
C ASP A 44 5.89 8.77 -5.67
N ARG A 45 6.81 9.18 -6.55
CA ARG A 45 6.49 9.68 -7.91
C ARG A 45 6.44 8.57 -8.96
N GLY A 46 6.34 7.30 -8.55
CA GLY A 46 6.21 6.14 -9.43
C GLY A 46 5.06 6.28 -10.41
N SER A 47 5.24 5.72 -11.61
CA SER A 47 4.23 5.78 -12.68
C SER A 47 2.96 5.01 -12.33
N GLU A 48 3.07 3.99 -11.48
CA GLU A 48 1.96 3.20 -10.97
C GLU A 48 0.93 4.05 -10.20
N PHE A 49 1.38 5.13 -9.56
CA PHE A 49 0.50 6.06 -8.85
C PHE A 49 0.00 7.20 -9.74
N LYS A 50 0.50 7.33 -10.97
CA LYS A 50 0.10 8.37 -11.93
C LYS A 50 -0.95 7.82 -12.90
N ASN A 51 -2.12 7.52 -12.37
CA ASN A 51 -3.23 7.01 -13.18
C ASN A 51 -4.55 7.68 -12.77
N GLN A 52 -5.44 7.87 -13.76
CA GLN A 52 -6.72 8.55 -13.57
C GLN A 52 -7.60 7.90 -12.48
N LYS A 53 -7.59 6.56 -12.39
CA LYS A 53 -8.39 5.84 -11.40
C LYS A 53 -7.95 6.14 -9.96
N MET A 54 -6.66 6.40 -9.77
CA MET A 54 -6.12 6.80 -8.48
C MET A 54 -6.60 8.19 -8.10
N ASP A 55 -6.56 9.13 -9.05
CA ASP A 55 -7.02 10.50 -8.81
C ASP A 55 -8.54 10.51 -8.52
N GLU A 56 -9.33 9.76 -9.29
CA GLU A 56 -10.77 9.56 -9.04
C GLU A 56 -11.06 8.95 -7.66
N LEU A 57 -10.26 7.96 -7.23
CA LEU A 57 -10.40 7.34 -5.91
C LEU A 57 -10.13 8.36 -4.80
N LEU A 58 -9.02 9.10 -4.90
CA LEU A 58 -8.64 10.09 -3.90
C LEU A 58 -9.68 11.22 -3.82
N GLU A 59 -10.18 11.70 -4.97
CA GLU A 59 -11.25 12.70 -5.03
C GLU A 59 -12.56 12.18 -4.42
N THR A 60 -12.97 10.95 -4.75
CA THR A 60 -14.23 10.35 -4.25
C THR A 60 -14.27 10.25 -2.74
N PHE A 61 -13.12 9.96 -2.11
CA PHE A 61 -12.99 9.82 -0.66
C PHE A 61 -12.43 11.07 0.03
N GLU A 62 -12.24 12.18 -0.70
CA GLU A 62 -11.71 13.45 -0.19
C GLU A 62 -10.32 13.30 0.47
N ILE A 63 -9.52 12.38 -0.06
CA ILE A 63 -8.16 12.09 0.41
C ILE A 63 -7.18 12.99 -0.33
N GLY A 64 -6.46 13.85 0.38
CA GLY A 64 -5.39 14.66 -0.18
C GLY A 64 -4.20 13.80 -0.62
N ARG A 65 -3.50 14.22 -1.68
CA ARG A 65 -2.31 13.52 -2.20
C ARG A 65 -1.04 14.27 -1.87
N LEU A 66 -0.08 13.61 -1.24
CA LEU A 66 1.28 14.12 -1.04
C LEU A 66 2.28 13.26 -1.80
N LEU A 67 3.07 13.91 -2.64
CA LEU A 67 4.16 13.26 -3.37
C LEU A 67 5.48 13.51 -2.65
N SER A 68 6.28 12.47 -2.44
CA SER A 68 7.63 12.63 -1.88
C SER A 68 8.45 13.62 -2.71
N MET A 69 9.20 14.49 -2.03
CA MET A 69 10.10 15.41 -2.72
C MET A 69 11.26 14.63 -3.34
N LYS A 70 11.71 15.06 -4.54
CA LYS A 70 12.86 14.44 -5.19
C LYS A 70 14.10 14.64 -4.29
N GLY A 71 14.71 13.54 -3.85
CA GLY A 71 15.88 13.57 -2.97
C GLY A 71 15.57 13.67 -1.47
N CYS A 72 14.32 13.48 -1.04
CA CYS A 72 13.94 13.39 0.37
C CYS A 72 13.63 11.93 0.76
N PRO A 73 14.62 11.12 1.19
CA PRO A 73 14.39 9.72 1.56
C PRO A 73 13.53 9.56 2.82
N TYR A 74 13.47 10.59 3.67
CA TYR A 74 12.70 10.55 4.92
C TYR A 74 11.19 10.45 4.69
N ASP A 75 10.69 11.02 3.59
CA ASP A 75 9.28 11.01 3.20
C ASP A 75 8.74 9.59 3.03
N ASN A 76 9.57 8.66 2.53
CA ASN A 76 9.20 7.27 2.25
C ASN A 76 9.79 6.27 3.27
N ALA A 77 10.64 6.73 4.20
CA ALA A 77 11.45 5.86 5.06
C ALA A 77 10.62 4.87 5.89
N VAL A 78 9.44 5.27 6.37
CA VAL A 78 8.55 4.38 7.14
C VAL A 78 8.00 3.26 6.25
N ALA A 79 7.50 3.59 5.06
CA ALA A 79 6.99 2.61 4.11
C ALA A 79 8.11 1.66 3.64
N GLU A 80 9.31 2.19 3.37
CA GLU A 80 10.48 1.39 3.00
C GLU A 80 10.92 0.45 4.13
N ALA A 81 10.92 0.93 5.37
CA ALA A 81 11.24 0.11 6.54
C ALA A 81 10.22 -1.03 6.71
N THR A 82 8.91 -0.73 6.64
CA THR A 82 7.86 -1.76 6.72
C THR A 82 8.00 -2.78 5.59
N TYR A 83 8.28 -2.33 4.36
CA TYR A 83 8.48 -3.23 3.23
C TYR A 83 9.73 -4.11 3.39
N LYS A 84 10.81 -3.59 3.98
CA LYS A 84 12.02 -4.36 4.28
C LYS A 84 11.77 -5.43 5.33
N VAL A 85 11.02 -5.11 6.37
CA VAL A 85 10.59 -6.06 7.41
C VAL A 85 9.75 -7.18 6.78
N MET A 86 8.69 -6.82 6.05
CA MET A 86 7.83 -7.77 5.33
C MET A 86 8.63 -8.68 4.40
N LYS A 87 9.59 -8.15 3.64
CA LYS A 87 10.44 -8.98 2.79
C LYS A 87 11.24 -10.01 3.59
N THR A 88 11.80 -9.58 4.70
CA THR A 88 12.70 -10.40 5.52
C THR A 88 11.92 -11.50 6.25
N GLU A 89 10.77 -11.15 6.83
CA GLU A 89 10.00 -12.03 7.70
C GLU A 89 8.98 -12.89 6.95
N PHE A 90 8.45 -12.40 5.82
CA PHE A 90 7.39 -13.07 5.08
C PHE A 90 7.87 -13.54 3.72
N VAL A 91 8.23 -12.61 2.82
CA VAL A 91 8.48 -12.95 1.40
C VAL A 91 9.66 -13.91 1.24
N ASN A 92 10.75 -13.71 1.98
CA ASN A 92 11.97 -14.51 1.86
C ASN A 92 11.88 -15.84 2.61
N GLN A 93 10.89 -16.02 3.50
CA GLN A 93 10.73 -17.23 4.31
C GLN A 93 9.86 -18.29 3.62
N MET A 94 9.15 -17.94 2.55
CA MET A 94 8.14 -18.79 1.92
C MET A 94 8.29 -18.89 0.41
N ASN A 95 7.93 -20.05 -0.14
CA ASN A 95 7.81 -20.28 -1.57
C ASN A 95 6.33 -20.35 -1.98
N PHE A 96 5.85 -19.30 -2.64
CA PHE A 96 4.46 -19.20 -3.05
C PHE A 96 4.19 -19.98 -4.34
N GLN A 97 3.43 -21.07 -4.22
CA GLN A 97 3.03 -21.93 -5.34
C GLN A 97 2.02 -21.28 -6.31
N SER A 98 1.31 -20.23 -5.89
CA SER A 98 0.37 -19.50 -6.74
C SER A 98 0.11 -18.09 -6.20
N LEU A 99 -0.48 -17.21 -7.02
CA LEU A 99 -0.92 -15.89 -6.55
C LEU A 99 -1.96 -15.99 -5.43
N ARG A 100 -2.89 -16.95 -5.53
CA ARG A 100 -3.89 -17.19 -4.48
C ARG A 100 -3.24 -17.62 -3.17
N HIS A 101 -2.21 -18.46 -3.24
CA HIS A 101 -1.45 -18.85 -2.05
C HIS A 101 -0.76 -17.63 -1.42
N LEU A 102 -0.13 -16.77 -2.23
CA LEU A 102 0.42 -15.49 -1.75
C LEU A 102 -0.65 -14.59 -1.11
N GLU A 103 -1.85 -14.49 -1.70
CA GLU A 103 -2.95 -13.67 -1.16
C GLU A 103 -3.42 -14.17 0.22
N LEU A 104 -3.52 -15.49 0.41
CA LEU A 104 -3.91 -16.09 1.69
C LEU A 104 -2.84 -15.88 2.75
N GLU A 105 -1.58 -16.22 2.45
CA GLU A 105 -0.47 -16.05 3.38
C GLU A 105 -0.23 -14.57 3.73
N LEU A 106 -0.47 -13.65 2.77
CA LEU A 106 -0.39 -12.22 3.04
C LEU A 106 -1.49 -11.77 4.00
N TYR A 107 -2.71 -12.29 3.85
CA TYR A 107 -3.80 -11.99 4.77
C TYR A 107 -3.47 -12.49 6.18
N ASP A 108 -2.93 -13.71 6.31
CA ASP A 108 -2.54 -14.30 7.59
C ASP A 108 -1.31 -13.61 8.20
N TYR A 109 -0.41 -13.03 7.40
CA TYR A 109 0.73 -12.26 7.92
C TYR A 109 0.32 -10.89 8.50
N VAL A 110 -0.71 -10.27 7.93
CA VAL A 110 -1.14 -8.92 8.33
C VAL A 110 -2.10 -8.93 9.52
N ASN A 111 -2.88 -10.00 9.71
CA ASN A 111 -3.89 -10.13 10.79
C ASN A 111 -3.43 -11.07 11.90
#